data_AF-A0A250KUV9-F1
#
_entry.id   AF-A0A250KUV9-F1
#
_cell.length_a   1.000
_cell.length_b   1.000
_cell.length_c   1.000
_cell.angle_alpha   90.00
_cell.angle_beta   90.00
_cell.angle_gamma   90.00
#
_symmetry.space_group_name_H-M   'P 1'
#
loop_
_entity.id
_entity.type
_entity.pdbx_description
1 polymer ?
#
loop_
_entity_poly.entity_id
_entity_poly.type
_entity_poly.pdbx_seq_one_letter_code
_entity_poly.pdbx_strand_id
1 'polypeptide(L)'
;MTEKIDFLVLADADIGELYLTNRGDGRSPVLRFLARNGKRDLLPGDKIDFGAGKCGMVSAAELVAAWGGKPKRIEEARRAAAEFLRQWPEGPQLDSPDPASIP
;
A
#
# COMPACT_ATOMS: atom_id res chain seq x y z
N MET A 1 -11.15 -16.05 -11.30
CA MET A 1 -9.80 -16.38 -10.79
C MET A 1 -9.14 -15.05 -10.49
N THR A 2 -9.06 -14.63 -9.23
CA THR A 2 -8.45 -13.34 -8.88
C THR A 2 -6.94 -13.49 -9.05
N GLU A 3 -6.38 -12.79 -10.02
CA GLU A 3 -4.93 -12.76 -10.27
C GLU A 3 -4.23 -12.37 -8.97
N LYS A 4 -3.21 -13.14 -8.57
CA LYS A 4 -2.46 -12.86 -7.34
C LYS A 4 -1.46 -11.77 -7.64
N ILE A 5 -1.71 -10.58 -7.11
CA ILE A 5 -0.88 -9.42 -7.39
C ILE A 5 -0.05 -9.08 -6.16
N ASP A 6 1.26 -8.93 -6.32
CA ASP A 6 2.18 -8.49 -5.27
C ASP A 6 2.94 -7.27 -5.79
N PHE A 7 2.57 -6.08 -5.33
CA PHE A 7 3.26 -4.84 -5.70
C PHE A 7 4.21 -4.38 -4.59
N LEU A 8 5.49 -4.20 -4.91
CA LEU A 8 6.43 -3.63 -3.97
C LEU A 8 6.09 -2.15 -3.70
N VAL A 9 5.64 -1.88 -2.48
CA VAL A 9 5.29 -0.55 -1.97
C VAL A 9 6.53 0.16 -1.44
N LEU A 10 7.31 -0.54 -0.62
CA LEU A 10 8.54 -0.02 -0.02
C LEU A 10 9.55 -1.17 0.09
N ALA A 11 10.82 -0.90 -0.18
CA ALA A 11 11.91 -1.74 0.24
C ALA A 11 12.93 -0.85 0.95
N ASP A 12 13.22 -1.17 2.21
CA ASP A 12 14.24 -0.50 2.99
C ASP A 12 15.05 -1.55 3.75
N ALA A 13 16.38 -1.41 3.74
CA ALA A 13 17.28 -2.41 4.32
C ALA A 13 17.16 -2.52 5.85
N ASP A 14 16.72 -1.45 6.51
CA ASP A 14 16.56 -1.39 7.97
C ASP A 14 15.17 -1.85 8.40
N ILE A 15 14.13 -1.49 7.63
CA ILE A 15 12.73 -1.73 7.99
C ILE A 15 12.19 -3.04 7.39
N GLY A 16 12.64 -3.42 6.20
CA GLY A 16 12.14 -4.55 5.43
C GLY A 16 11.34 -4.11 4.20
N GLU A 17 10.55 -5.04 3.68
CA GLU A 17 9.82 -4.85 2.42
C GLU A 17 8.31 -4.86 2.67
N LEU A 18 7.59 -3.92 2.04
CA LEU A 18 6.14 -3.80 2.09
C LEU A 18 5.59 -4.12 0.71
N TYR A 19 4.70 -5.11 0.65
CA TYR A 19 4.05 -5.56 -0.57
C TYR A 19 2.55 -5.37 -0.47
N LEU A 20 1.95 -4.65 -1.41
CA LEU A 20 0.50 -4.62 -1.52
C LEU A 20 0.06 -5.90 -2.23
N THR A 21 -0.69 -6.74 -1.52
CA THR A 21 -1.05 -8.08 -1.99
C THR A 21 -2.51 -8.40 -1.77
N ASN A 22 -3.15 -9.09 -2.72
CA ASN A 22 -4.49 -9.65 -2.52
C ASN A 22 -4.45 -11.12 -2.03
N ARG A 23 -3.29 -11.60 -1.58
CA ARG A 23 -3.09 -12.96 -1.04
C ARG A 23 -3.64 -13.17 0.38
N GLY A 24 -4.36 -12.22 0.98
CA GLY A 24 -5.02 -12.39 2.27
C GLY A 24 -6.46 -12.90 2.08
N ASP A 25 -6.84 -13.99 2.77
CA ASP A 25 -8.14 -14.68 2.91
C ASP A 25 -9.35 -14.33 1.98
N GLY A 26 -9.07 -13.97 0.73
CA GLY A 26 -9.99 -14.06 -0.40
C GLY A 26 -10.91 -12.88 -0.73
N ARG A 27 -10.83 -11.69 -0.10
CA ARG A 27 -11.76 -10.59 -0.48
C ARG A 27 -11.21 -9.17 -0.62
N SER A 28 -10.07 -8.81 -0.04
CA SER A 28 -9.57 -7.43 -0.15
C SER A 28 -8.04 -7.37 -0.11
N PRO A 29 -7.41 -6.42 -0.83
CA PRO A 29 -5.96 -6.25 -0.77
C PRO A 29 -5.51 -5.92 0.66
N VAL A 30 -4.35 -6.43 1.05
CA VAL A 30 -3.70 -6.19 2.33
C VAL A 30 -2.27 -5.73 2.09
N LEU A 31 -1.70 -4.94 3.00
CA LEU A 31 -0.32 -4.52 2.93
C LEU A 31 0.53 -5.52 3.73
N ARG A 32 1.26 -6.37 3.02
CA ARG A 32 2.10 -7.41 3.60
C ARG A 32 3.47 -6.85 3.92
N PHE A 33 3.78 -6.81 5.20
CA PHE A 33 5.08 -6.45 5.72
C PHE A 33 5.96 -7.69 5.87
N LEU A 34 7.09 -7.68 5.17
CA LEU A 34 8.16 -8.67 5.24
C LEU A 34 9.36 -8.00 5.92
N ALA A 35 9.46 -8.19 7.23
CA ALA A 35 10.60 -7.74 8.00
C ALA A 35 11.59 -8.90 8.23
N ARG A 36 12.82 -8.56 8.61
CA ARG A 36 13.88 -9.53 8.92
C ARG A 36 13.47 -10.58 9.97
N ASN A 37 12.54 -10.22 10.86
CA ASN A 37 12.07 -11.06 11.97
C ASN A 37 10.67 -11.66 11.76
N GLY A 38 10.07 -11.52 10.57
CA GLY A 38 8.80 -12.17 10.30
C GLY A 38 7.93 -11.46 9.27
N LYS A 39 6.82 -12.12 8.95
CA LYS A 39 5.81 -11.66 8.00
C LYS A 39 4.54 -11.27 8.75
N ARG A 40 4.00 -10.08 8.48
CA ARG A 40 2.72 -9.61 9.02
C ARG A 40 1.88 -8.98 7.92
N ASP A 41 0.59 -9.31 7.89
CA ASP A 41 -0.37 -8.63 7.01
C ASP A 41 -0.97 -7.44 7.77
N LEU A 42 -0.99 -6.27 7.13
CA LEU A 42 -1.45 -5.00 7.67
C LEU A 42 -2.71 -4.54 6.94
N LEU A 43 -3.67 -4.09 7.73
CA LEU A 43 -4.87 -3.40 7.27
C LEU A 43 -4.58 -1.89 7.12
N PRO A 44 -5.41 -1.13 6.40
CA PRO A 44 -5.13 0.28 6.13
C PRO A 44 -4.94 1.15 7.38
N GLY A 45 -5.64 0.81 8.46
CA GLY A 45 -5.53 1.50 9.75
C GLY A 45 -4.34 1.07 10.61
N ASP A 46 -3.64 -0.02 10.28
CA ASP A 46 -2.45 -0.44 11.02
C ASP A 46 -1.36 0.64 10.91
N LYS A 47 -0.74 0.96 12.05
CA LYS A 47 0.38 1.88 12.13
C LYS A 47 1.69 1.13 11.95
N ILE A 48 2.53 1.65 11.06
CA ILE A 48 3.88 1.17 10.80
C ILE A 48 4.82 2.16 11.46
N ASP A 49 5.62 1.66 12.41
CA ASP A 49 6.68 2.41 13.03
C ASP A 49 7.97 2.21 12.22
N PHE A 50 8.45 3.30 11.63
CA PHE A 50 9.68 3.33 10.84
C PHE A 50 10.93 3.63 11.69
N GLY A 51 10.77 3.71 13.02
CA GLY A 51 11.83 3.99 13.98
C GLY A 51 12.17 5.47 14.10
N ALA A 52 12.84 5.81 15.22
CA ALA A 52 13.31 7.16 15.51
C ALA A 52 14.42 7.57 14.53
N GLY A 53 14.04 8.17 13.40
CA GLY A 53 14.98 8.68 12.39
C GLY A 53 14.40 8.78 10.98
N LYS A 54 13.35 8.00 10.67
CA LYS A 54 12.66 8.04 9.38
C LYS A 54 11.15 8.22 9.61
N CYS A 55 10.66 9.43 9.36
CA CYS A 55 9.24 9.84 9.28
C CYS A 55 8.24 9.49 10.42
N GLY A 56 8.62 8.80 11.49
CA GLY A 56 7.70 8.49 12.60
C GLY A 56 6.66 7.40 12.26
N MET A 57 5.59 7.30 13.06
CA MET A 57 4.50 6.34 12.82
C MET A 57 3.58 6.84 11.72
N VAL A 58 3.44 6.08 10.63
CA VAL A 58 2.47 6.35 9.57
C VAL A 58 1.51 5.17 9.42
N SER A 59 0.28 5.43 8.99
CA SER A 59 -0.64 4.34 8.68
C SER A 59 -0.27 3.64 7.38
N ALA A 60 -0.63 2.36 7.27
CA ALA A 60 -0.52 1.61 6.02
C ALA A 60 -1.25 2.32 4.87
N ALA A 61 -2.40 2.96 5.15
CA ALA A 61 -3.12 3.76 4.17
C ALA A 61 -2.33 4.98 3.69
N GLU A 62 -1.73 5.77 4.59
CA GLU A 62 -0.90 6.91 4.19
C GLU A 62 0.26 6.48 3.29
N LEU A 63 0.89 5.36 3.63
CA LEU A 63 1.98 4.80 2.85
C LEU A 63 1.52 4.34 1.45
N VAL A 64 0.38 3.63 1.37
CA VAL A 64 -0.18 3.15 0.11
C VAL A 64 -0.70 4.31 -0.75
N ALA A 65 -1.30 5.33 -0.15
CA ALA A 65 -1.72 6.55 -0.85
C ALA A 65 -0.52 7.31 -1.42
N ALA A 66 0.52 7.53 -0.62
CA ALA A 66 1.75 8.18 -1.07
C ALA A 66 2.46 7.37 -2.18
N TRP A 67 2.42 6.04 -2.11
CA TRP A 67 2.99 5.17 -3.14
C TRP A 67 2.17 5.12 -4.43
N GLY A 68 0.85 4.98 -4.32
CA GLY A 68 -0.10 4.84 -5.42
C GLY A 68 -0.31 6.16 -6.19
N GLY A 69 -0.15 7.29 -5.51
CA GLY A 69 -0.23 8.63 -6.10
C GLY A 69 0.94 8.98 -7.02
N LYS A 70 2.04 8.20 -7.03
CA LYS A 70 3.20 8.50 -7.88
C LYS A 70 2.85 8.35 -9.37
N PRO A 71 3.30 9.27 -10.24
CA PRO A 71 2.92 9.32 -11.67
C PRO A 71 3.44 8.16 -12.52
N LYS A 72 4.35 7.32 -11.99
CA LYS A 72 4.95 6.18 -12.71
C LYS A 72 4.36 4.82 -12.30
N ARG A 73 3.20 4.79 -11.64
CA ARG A 73 2.53 3.53 -11.28
C ARG A 73 1.64 3.07 -12.42
N ILE A 74 1.77 1.79 -12.77
CA ILE A 74 0.88 1.15 -13.74
C ILE A 74 -0.56 1.14 -13.23
N GLU A 75 -1.53 1.03 -14.13
CA GLU A 75 -2.95 1.13 -13.78
C GLU A 75 -3.38 0.08 -12.76
N GLU A 76 -2.89 -1.15 -12.86
CA GLU A 76 -3.18 -2.24 -11.92
C GLU A 76 -2.67 -1.94 -10.49
N ALA A 77 -1.49 -1.33 -10.38
CA ALA A 77 -0.92 -0.90 -9.10
C ALA A 77 -1.78 0.19 -8.44
N ARG A 78 -2.28 1.14 -9.25
CA ARG A 78 -3.19 2.18 -8.78
C ARG A 78 -4.54 1.62 -8.37
N ARG A 79 -5.11 0.69 -9.14
CA ARG A 79 -6.38 0.03 -8.79
C ARG A 79 -6.26 -0.74 -7.48
N ALA A 80 -5.21 -1.55 -7.31
CA ALA A 80 -4.99 -2.28 -6.07
C ALA A 80 -4.82 -1.33 -4.87
N ALA A 81 -4.10 -0.22 -5.04
CA ALA A 81 -3.97 0.78 -3.99
C ALA A 81 -5.31 1.46 -3.67
N ALA A 82 -6.11 1.82 -4.68
CA ALA A 82 -7.43 2.38 -4.47
C ALA A 82 -8.36 1.39 -3.74
N GLU A 83 -8.35 0.11 -4.11
CA GLU A 83 -9.11 -0.94 -3.41
C GLU A 83 -8.65 -1.13 -1.95
N PHE A 84 -7.36 -0.98 -1.68
CA PHE A 84 -6.83 -0.99 -0.32
C PHE A 84 -7.33 0.18 0.51
N LEU A 85 -7.26 1.40 -0.04
CA LEU A 85 -7.68 2.61 0.66
C LEU A 85 -9.19 2.69 0.86
N ARG A 86 -9.98 2.11 -0.04
CA ARG A 86 -11.44 2.01 0.10
C ARG A 86 -11.90 1.18 1.29
N GLN A 87 -11.05 0.30 1.84
CA GLN A 87 -11.34 -0.40 3.09
C GLN A 87 -11.31 0.53 4.31
N TRP A 88 -10.71 1.73 4.19
CA TRP A 88 -10.71 2.75 5.24
C TRP A 88 -11.13 4.10 4.65
N PRO A 89 -12.44 4.35 4.49
CA PRO A 89 -12.96 5.55 3.83
C PRO A 89 -12.66 6.84 4.60
N GLU A 90 -12.41 6.76 5.90
CA GLU A 90 -11.98 7.88 6.75
C GLU A 90 -10.50 8.25 6.53
N GLY A 91 -9.73 7.37 5.88
CA GLY A 91 -8.32 7.56 5.57
C GLY A 91 -8.06 8.23 4.21
N PRO A 92 -6.78 8.45 3.86
CA PRO A 92 -6.40 9.07 2.59
C PRO A 92 -6.87 8.21 1.41
N GLN A 93 -7.40 8.88 0.38
CA GLN A 93 -7.82 8.23 -0.86
C GLN A 93 -6.87 8.64 -2.00
N LEU A 94 -6.78 7.79 -3.03
CA LEU A 94 -6.15 8.21 -4.28
C LEU A 94 -7.14 9.04 -5.06
N ASP A 95 -6.72 10.22 -5.51
CA ASP A 95 -7.45 10.93 -6.55
C ASP A 95 -7.65 9.97 -7.72
N SER A 96 -8.92 9.82 -8.16
CA SER A 96 -9.20 9.12 -9.41
C SER A 96 -8.35 9.78 -10.49
N PRO A 97 -7.72 9.01 -11.41
CA PRO A 97 -7.00 9.62 -12.51
C PRO A 97 -7.97 10.57 -13.21
N ASP A 98 -7.71 11.87 -13.11
CA ASP A 98 -8.48 12.85 -13.84
C ASP A 98 -8.31 12.53 -15.33
N PRO A 99 -9.38 12.16 -16.06
CA PRO A 99 -9.25 11.77 -17.46
C PRO A 99 -8.75 12.92 -18.34
N ALA A 100 -8.64 14.16 -17.82
CA ALA A 100 -8.16 15.33 -18.55
C ALA A 100 -6.65 15.62 -18.40
N SER A 101 -5.87 14.79 -17.70
CA SER A 101 -4.42 15.02 -17.50
C SER A 101 -3.49 14.15 -18.38
N ILE A 102 -3.99 13.62 -19.50
CA ILE A 102 -3.13 13.04 -20.53
C ILE A 102 -2.79 14.18 -21.53
N PRO A 103 -1.53 14.64 -21.62
CA PRO A 103 -1.13 15.61 -22.65
C PRO A 103 -1.17 15.01 -24.06
#